data_AF-A0A395CTQ1-F1
#
_entry.id   AF-A0A395CTQ1-F1
#
_cell.length_a   1.000
_cell.length_b   1.000
_cell.length_c   1.000
_cell.angle_alpha   90.00
_cell.angle_beta   90.00
_cell.angle_gamma   90.00
#
_symmetry.space_group_name_H-M   'P 1'
#
loop_
_entity.id
_entity.type
_entity.pdbx_description
1 polymer ?
#
loop_
_entity_poly.entity_id
_entity_poly.type
_entity_poly.pdbx_seq_one_letter_code
_entity_poly.pdbx_strand_id
1 'polypeptide(L)'
;MSANGNTAASIGGRAYPIIDHTFDVVVVGAGGAGLRAVVGCAKAGLRAACVTKVFPTRSHTVAAQGGVAAALGNMGPDDWKWHMYDTVKGSDWLGDQDAIEYLCRNAPEAVYELEHWGVPFSRTEDGRIYQRPFGGMTTDYGKGPPAQRTCAAADRTGHAMLHTLYGQALRHDTEFFVEYFAIDLITDAEGAVRGVVCLKLDDGTIHRFRAALTILATGGYGRAYLSATSAHTCTGDGGAMALRAGLPLQDMEFVQFHPTGIYGAGCLIT
;
A
#
# COMPACT_ATOMS: atom_id res chain seq x y z
N MET A 1 15.05 -6.55 38.82
CA MET A 1 14.00 -7.45 39.32
C MET A 1 12.72 -7.11 38.57
N SER A 2 12.47 -7.80 37.46
CA SER A 2 11.27 -7.62 36.63
C SER A 2 10.28 -8.71 37.01
N ALA A 3 9.13 -8.32 37.54
CA ALA A 3 8.03 -9.24 37.75
C ALA A 3 7.41 -9.55 36.37
N ASN A 4 7.78 -10.69 35.79
CA ASN A 4 6.99 -11.33 34.76
C ASN A 4 5.62 -11.67 35.37
N GLY A 5 4.65 -10.80 35.14
CA GLY A 5 3.25 -11.03 35.47
C GLY A 5 2.70 -12.18 34.63
N ASN A 6 2.96 -13.40 35.07
CA ASN A 6 2.40 -14.62 34.52
C ASN A 6 0.91 -14.68 34.90
N THR A 7 0.05 -13.98 34.16
CA THR A 7 -1.40 -14.18 34.26
C THR A 7 -1.76 -15.46 33.52
N ALA A 8 -1.57 -16.60 34.18
CA ALA A 8 -2.12 -17.86 33.72
C ALA A 8 -3.63 -17.68 33.47
N ALA A 9 -4.13 -18.21 32.35
CA ALA A 9 -5.54 -18.20 32.03
C ALA A 9 -6.33 -18.86 33.18
N SER A 10 -7.08 -18.07 33.94
CA SER A 10 -7.91 -18.57 35.03
C SER A 10 -9.15 -19.27 34.45
N ILE A 11 -9.47 -20.47 34.93
CA ILE A 11 -10.73 -21.15 34.60
C ILE A 11 -11.89 -20.25 35.06
N GLY A 12 -12.66 -19.71 34.11
CA GLY A 12 -13.74 -18.74 34.35
C GLY A 12 -13.37 -17.26 34.18
N GLY A 13 -12.11 -16.93 33.89
CA GLY A 13 -11.68 -15.57 33.51
C GLY A 13 -11.49 -15.41 31.99
N ARG A 14 -11.11 -14.20 31.55
CA ARG A 14 -10.82 -13.96 30.13
C ARG A 14 -9.60 -14.79 29.70
N ALA A 15 -9.77 -15.61 28.65
CA ALA A 15 -8.71 -16.47 28.12
C ALA A 15 -7.50 -15.69 27.58
N TYR A 16 -7.71 -14.42 27.18
CA TYR A 16 -6.65 -13.52 26.69
C TYR A 16 -6.73 -12.17 27.40
N PRO A 17 -5.60 -11.58 27.84
CA PRO A 17 -5.56 -10.18 28.24
C PRO A 17 -5.85 -9.30 27.02
N ILE A 18 -6.65 -8.24 27.24
CA ILE A 18 -6.98 -7.26 26.20
C ILE A 18 -6.36 -5.92 26.59
N ILE A 19 -5.54 -5.37 25.70
CA ILE A 19 -4.90 -4.07 25.85
C ILE A 19 -5.60 -3.07 24.94
N ASP A 20 -6.08 -1.97 25.51
CA ASP A 20 -6.82 -0.93 24.79
C ASP A 20 -5.92 0.25 24.43
N HIS A 21 -6.05 0.70 23.19
CA HIS A 21 -5.36 1.85 22.62
C HIS A 21 -6.40 2.81 22.06
N THR A 22 -6.11 4.12 22.09
CA THR A 22 -6.95 5.14 21.48
C THR A 22 -6.09 6.04 20.60
N PHE A 23 -6.52 6.29 19.37
CA PHE A 23 -5.86 7.12 18.37
C PHE A 23 -6.89 7.95 17.60
N ASP A 24 -6.43 8.97 16.87
CA ASP A 24 -7.31 9.67 15.93
C ASP A 24 -7.56 8.79 14.70
N VAL A 25 -6.48 8.16 14.22
CA VAL A 25 -6.47 7.28 13.04
C VAL A 25 -5.74 5.98 13.35
N VAL A 26 -6.29 4.85 12.91
CA VAL A 26 -5.54 3.58 12.81
C VAL A 26 -5.36 3.20 11.34
N VAL A 27 -4.11 3.04 10.92
CA VAL A 27 -3.72 2.59 9.58
C VAL A 27 -3.28 1.14 9.67
N VAL A 28 -3.96 0.26 8.95
CA VAL A 28 -3.67 -1.19 8.94
C VAL A 28 -2.93 -1.55 7.67
N GLY A 29 -1.64 -1.81 7.80
CA GLY A 29 -0.70 -2.10 6.72
C GLY A 29 0.36 -1.02 6.58
N ALA A 30 1.62 -1.42 6.44
CA ALA A 30 2.77 -0.54 6.30
C ALA A 30 3.50 -0.70 4.95
N GLY A 31 2.73 -0.96 3.88
CA GLY A 31 3.21 -0.84 2.51
C GLY A 31 3.27 0.62 2.04
N GLY A 32 3.49 0.84 0.73
CA GLY A 32 3.60 2.20 0.18
C GLY A 32 2.39 3.09 0.52
N ALA A 33 1.17 2.58 0.34
CA ALA A 33 -0.06 3.31 0.65
C ALA A 33 -0.19 3.62 2.16
N GLY A 34 0.03 2.63 3.02
CA GLY A 34 -0.09 2.79 4.47
C GLY A 34 0.92 3.78 5.04
N LEU A 35 2.19 3.68 4.63
CA LEU A 35 3.23 4.63 5.06
C LEU A 35 2.97 6.05 4.55
N ARG A 36 2.48 6.21 3.31
CA ARG A 36 2.10 7.53 2.79
C ARG A 36 0.91 8.14 3.52
N ALA A 37 -0.08 7.31 3.90
CA ALA A 37 -1.23 7.73 4.69
C ALA A 37 -0.81 8.18 6.10
N VAL A 38 0.08 7.43 6.74
CA VAL A 38 0.69 7.76 8.03
C VAL A 38 1.38 9.13 7.99
N VAL A 39 2.25 9.38 7.01
CA VAL A 39 2.91 10.68 6.83
C VAL A 39 1.87 11.79 6.61
N GLY A 40 0.80 11.51 5.86
CA GLY A 40 -0.30 12.44 5.66
C GLY A 40 -1.03 12.79 6.97
N CYS A 41 -1.34 11.79 7.80
CA CYS A 41 -1.96 11.98 9.11
C CYS A 41 -1.07 12.84 10.02
N ALA A 42 0.23 12.54 10.06
CA ALA A 42 1.18 13.31 10.85
C ALA A 42 1.29 14.77 10.39
N LYS A 43 1.36 15.01 9.07
CA LYS A 43 1.35 16.37 8.50
C LYS A 43 0.06 17.15 8.84
N ALA A 44 -1.06 16.43 9.03
CA ALA A 44 -2.33 17.00 9.46
C ALA A 44 -2.46 17.18 10.98
N GLY A 45 -1.43 16.81 11.76
CA GLY A 45 -1.44 16.90 13.23
C GLY A 45 -2.29 15.82 13.92
N LEU A 46 -2.60 14.72 13.23
CA LEU A 46 -3.38 13.60 13.77
C LEU A 46 -2.48 12.54 14.39
N ARG A 47 -2.84 12.02 15.57
CA ARG A 47 -2.13 10.90 16.19
C ARG A 47 -2.55 9.59 15.52
N ALA A 48 -1.64 9.01 14.75
CA ALA A 48 -1.88 7.80 13.97
C ALA A 48 -1.13 6.58 14.54
N ALA A 49 -1.84 5.46 14.67
CA ALA A 49 -1.23 4.15 14.87
C ALA A 49 -1.06 3.43 13.53
N CYS A 50 0.14 2.91 13.25
CA CYS A 50 0.40 2.07 12.08
C CYS A 50 0.55 0.61 12.53
N VAL A 51 -0.48 -0.20 12.30
CA VAL A 51 -0.51 -1.62 12.63
C VAL A 51 -0.06 -2.43 11.42
N THR A 52 0.94 -3.30 11.58
CA THR A 52 1.45 -4.12 10.46
C THR A 52 1.89 -5.51 10.91
N LYS A 53 1.53 -6.53 10.12
CA LYS A 53 1.84 -7.94 10.42
C LYS A 53 3.26 -8.36 10.08
N VAL A 54 4.00 -7.50 9.38
CA VAL A 54 5.43 -7.66 9.08
C VAL A 54 6.13 -6.34 9.32
N PHE A 55 7.44 -6.37 9.55
CA PHE A 55 8.25 -5.15 9.52
C PHE A 55 7.98 -4.32 8.24
N PRO A 56 7.78 -2.99 8.30
CA PRO A 56 7.30 -2.18 7.17
C PRO A 56 8.00 -2.44 5.84
N THR A 57 9.34 -2.50 5.82
CA THR A 57 10.13 -2.71 4.60
C THR A 57 10.09 -4.15 4.06
N ARG A 58 9.37 -5.07 4.72
CA ARG A 58 9.05 -6.41 4.23
C ARG A 58 7.70 -6.48 3.51
N SER A 59 6.96 -5.37 3.45
CA SER A 59 5.72 -5.28 2.68
C SER A 59 5.96 -5.52 1.19
N HIS A 60 4.99 -6.10 0.48
CA HIS A 60 5.17 -6.52 -0.91
C HIS A 60 5.50 -5.37 -1.88
N THR A 61 5.19 -4.12 -1.53
CA THR A 61 5.66 -2.92 -2.26
C THR A 61 7.17 -2.96 -2.52
N VAL A 62 7.98 -3.56 -1.63
CA VAL A 62 9.45 -3.67 -1.78
C VAL A 62 9.85 -4.43 -3.06
N ALA A 63 9.00 -5.33 -3.54
CA ALA A 63 9.27 -6.20 -4.66
C ALA A 63 8.85 -5.59 -6.02
N ALA A 64 8.25 -4.40 -6.03
CA ALA A 64 7.91 -3.73 -7.29
C ALA A 64 9.18 -3.27 -8.02
N GLN A 65 9.23 -3.51 -9.33
CA GLN A 65 10.43 -3.29 -10.15
C GLN A 65 10.19 -2.14 -11.15
N GLY A 66 9.26 -2.38 -12.10
CA GLY A 66 8.75 -1.51 -13.16
C GLY A 66 9.00 -0.01 -13.01
N GLY A 67 8.36 0.60 -12.03
CA GLY A 67 8.44 2.03 -11.80
C GLY A 67 7.09 2.60 -11.37
N VAL A 68 6.96 3.92 -11.44
CA VAL A 68 5.72 4.66 -11.20
C VAL A 68 5.41 5.55 -12.42
N ALA A 69 4.21 5.44 -12.95
CA ALA A 69 3.79 6.21 -14.12
C ALA A 69 3.45 7.66 -13.74
N ALA A 70 4.08 8.63 -14.39
CA ALA A 70 3.75 10.05 -14.27
C ALA A 70 4.14 10.80 -15.55
N ALA A 71 3.23 11.65 -16.04
CA ALA A 71 3.47 12.45 -17.24
C ALA A 71 4.40 13.65 -16.94
N LEU A 72 5.68 13.39 -16.65
CA LEU A 72 6.69 14.41 -16.36
C LEU A 72 7.24 15.08 -17.62
N GLY A 73 7.16 14.41 -18.77
CA GLY A 73 7.70 14.90 -20.03
C GLY A 73 9.24 14.95 -20.07
N ASN A 74 9.94 14.14 -19.27
CA ASN A 74 11.41 14.19 -19.20
C ASN A 74 12.10 13.50 -20.39
N MET A 75 11.40 12.58 -21.06
CA MET A 75 11.91 11.80 -22.20
C MET A 75 11.29 12.19 -23.55
N GLY A 76 10.45 13.24 -23.56
CA GLY A 76 9.68 13.71 -24.71
C GLY A 76 8.38 14.38 -24.27
N PRO A 77 7.62 15.00 -25.19
CA PRO A 77 6.31 15.58 -24.87
C PRO A 77 5.38 14.54 -24.24
N ASP A 78 4.69 14.93 -23.17
CA ASP A 78 3.67 14.10 -22.52
C ASP A 78 2.56 14.99 -21.96
N ASP A 79 1.39 14.41 -21.75
CA ASP A 79 0.22 15.08 -21.15
C ASP A 79 -0.46 14.07 -20.20
N TRP A 80 -0.85 14.54 -19.00
CA TRP A 80 -1.58 13.72 -18.05
C TRP A 80 -2.92 13.21 -18.63
N LYS A 81 -3.48 13.90 -19.64
CA LYS A 81 -4.68 13.45 -20.37
C LYS A 81 -4.40 12.24 -21.26
N TRP A 82 -3.19 12.11 -21.79
CA TRP A 82 -2.79 10.90 -22.53
C TRP A 82 -2.62 9.72 -21.58
N HIS A 83 -2.02 9.97 -20.41
CA HIS A 83 -1.98 8.99 -19.32
C HIS A 83 -3.40 8.57 -18.91
N MET A 84 -4.33 9.53 -18.70
CA MET A 84 -5.73 9.24 -18.40
C MET A 84 -6.39 8.40 -19.48
N TYR A 85 -6.20 8.74 -20.76
CA TYR A 85 -6.74 7.96 -21.89
C TYR A 85 -6.26 6.50 -21.86
N ASP A 86 -4.95 6.30 -21.69
CA ASP A 86 -4.37 4.96 -21.61
C ASP A 86 -4.92 4.19 -20.40
N THR A 87 -5.12 4.84 -19.26
CA THR A 87 -5.68 4.21 -18.06
C THR A 87 -7.15 3.85 -18.23
N VAL A 88 -7.99 4.73 -18.80
CA VAL A 88 -9.41 4.43 -19.09
C VAL A 88 -9.51 3.27 -20.08
N LYS A 89 -8.78 3.33 -21.19
CA LYS A 89 -8.74 2.25 -22.18
C LYS A 89 -8.20 0.95 -21.58
N GLY A 90 -7.13 1.03 -20.79
CA GLY A 90 -6.50 -0.12 -20.15
C GLY A 90 -7.36 -0.78 -19.07
N SER A 91 -8.28 -0.01 -18.46
CA SER A 91 -9.31 -0.53 -17.56
C SER A 91 -10.49 -1.20 -18.27
N ASP A 92 -10.44 -1.29 -19.61
CA ASP A 92 -11.54 -1.75 -20.46
C ASP A 92 -12.87 -1.01 -20.16
N TRP A 93 -12.76 0.31 -19.94
CA TRP A 93 -13.86 1.21 -19.57
C TRP A 93 -14.61 0.88 -18.27
N LEU A 94 -14.14 -0.06 -17.46
CA LEU A 94 -14.70 -0.36 -16.14
C LEU A 94 -14.23 0.63 -15.07
N GLY A 95 -13.07 1.26 -15.25
CA GLY A 95 -12.51 2.17 -14.27
C GLY A 95 -13.27 3.50 -14.17
N ASP A 96 -13.52 3.94 -12.93
CA ASP A 96 -14.17 5.21 -12.63
C ASP A 96 -13.30 6.39 -13.09
N GLN A 97 -13.82 7.17 -14.05
CA GLN A 97 -13.01 8.18 -14.74
C GLN A 97 -12.66 9.40 -13.87
N ASP A 98 -13.45 9.71 -12.86
CA ASP A 98 -13.15 10.76 -11.89
C ASP A 98 -11.96 10.39 -10.99
N ALA A 99 -11.89 9.15 -10.53
CA ALA A 99 -10.75 8.61 -9.80
C ALA A 99 -9.50 8.52 -10.69
N ILE A 100 -9.65 8.06 -11.93
CA ILE A 100 -8.54 7.99 -12.91
C ILE A 100 -8.04 9.40 -13.25
N GLU A 101 -8.92 10.36 -13.45
CA GLU A 101 -8.55 11.77 -13.68
C GLU A 101 -7.73 12.30 -12.50
N TYR A 102 -8.20 12.11 -11.26
CA TYR A 102 -7.48 12.53 -10.07
C TYR A 102 -6.09 11.87 -10.01
N LEU A 103 -5.99 10.56 -10.24
CA LEU A 103 -4.73 9.83 -10.26
C LEU A 103 -3.75 10.41 -11.29
N CYS A 104 -4.15 10.47 -12.56
CA CYS A 104 -3.26 10.84 -13.66
C CYS A 104 -2.84 12.31 -13.58
N ARG A 105 -3.76 13.22 -13.19
CA ARG A 105 -3.50 14.64 -13.05
C ARG A 105 -2.53 14.95 -11.90
N ASN A 106 -2.63 14.23 -10.78
CA ASN A 106 -1.79 14.45 -9.60
C ASN A 106 -0.50 13.61 -9.59
N ALA A 107 -0.35 12.63 -10.49
CA ALA A 107 0.83 11.77 -10.56
C ALA A 107 2.17 12.53 -10.68
N PRO A 108 2.30 13.61 -11.48
CA PRO A 108 3.54 14.39 -11.54
C PRO A 108 3.96 14.97 -10.18
N GLU A 109 3.04 15.64 -9.49
CA GLU A 109 3.32 16.24 -8.17
C GLU A 109 3.67 15.17 -7.13
N ALA A 110 2.95 14.04 -7.13
CA ALA A 110 3.24 12.92 -6.23
C ALA A 110 4.63 12.31 -6.47
N VAL A 111 5.07 12.19 -7.72
CA VAL A 111 6.42 11.69 -8.04
C VAL A 111 7.50 12.69 -7.63
N TYR A 112 7.28 13.99 -7.81
CA TYR A 112 8.21 15.00 -7.30
C TYR A 112 8.23 15.04 -5.77
N GLU A 113 7.12 14.82 -5.07
CA GLU A 113 7.11 14.67 -3.61
C GLU A 113 8.02 13.51 -3.18
N LEU A 114 7.92 12.35 -3.85
CA LEU A 114 8.78 11.21 -3.58
C LEU A 114 10.27 11.52 -3.85
N GLU A 115 10.57 12.22 -4.93
CA GLU A 115 11.95 12.63 -5.25
C GLU A 115 12.51 13.58 -4.18
N HIS A 116 11.74 14.59 -3.77
CA HIS A 116 12.10 15.52 -2.69
C HIS A 116 12.23 14.82 -1.32
N TRP A 117 11.52 13.72 -1.12
CA TRP A 117 11.68 12.85 0.06
C TRP A 117 12.93 11.98 0.01
N GLY A 118 13.61 11.94 -1.13
CA GLY A 118 14.88 11.25 -1.32
C GLY A 118 14.77 9.92 -2.03
N VAL A 119 13.68 9.64 -2.77
CA VAL A 119 13.64 8.44 -3.63
C VAL A 119 14.75 8.57 -4.69
N PRO A 120 15.70 7.63 -4.75
CA PRO A 120 16.85 7.70 -5.66
C PRO A 120 16.44 7.26 -7.08
N PHE A 121 15.58 8.03 -7.75
CA PHE A 121 15.27 7.79 -9.15
C PHE A 121 16.54 7.86 -10.01
N SER A 122 16.60 6.98 -11.02
CA SER A 122 17.60 7.06 -12.08
C SER A 122 17.48 8.41 -12.79
N ARG A 123 18.58 8.89 -13.38
CA ARG A 123 18.67 10.23 -13.96
C ARG A 123 18.94 10.19 -15.45
N THR A 124 18.39 11.17 -16.16
CA THR A 124 18.81 11.56 -17.51
C THR A 124 20.14 12.29 -17.46
N GLU A 125 20.76 12.53 -18.62
CA GLU A 125 22.04 13.26 -18.72
C GLU A 125 21.95 14.70 -18.16
N ASP A 126 20.77 15.31 -18.25
CA ASP A 126 20.49 16.66 -17.73
C ASP A 126 19.97 16.66 -16.27
N GLY A 127 20.02 15.52 -15.57
CA GLY A 127 19.73 15.42 -14.14
C GLY A 127 18.25 15.29 -13.77
N ARG A 128 17.35 15.23 -14.76
CA ARG A 128 15.92 14.97 -14.53
C ARG A 128 15.67 13.50 -14.20
N ILE A 129 14.46 13.19 -13.71
CA ILE A 129 14.04 11.81 -13.43
C ILE A 129 13.96 11.04 -14.75
N TYR A 130 14.71 9.94 -14.86
CA TYR A 130 14.66 9.02 -15.99
C TYR A 130 13.30 8.32 -16.04
N GLN A 131 12.75 8.22 -17.26
CA GLN A 131 11.52 7.51 -17.54
C GLN A 131 11.75 6.46 -18.64
N ARG A 132 11.04 5.33 -18.56
CA ARG A 132 11.12 4.25 -19.55
C ARG A 132 9.77 3.92 -20.17
N PRO A 133 9.73 3.27 -21.35
CA PRO A 133 8.51 2.69 -21.89
C PRO A 133 7.92 1.64 -20.95
N PHE A 134 6.60 1.48 -20.99
CA PHE A 134 5.90 0.39 -20.32
C PHE A 134 4.65 0.01 -21.12
N GLY A 135 4.11 -1.19 -20.86
CA GLY A 135 2.98 -1.72 -21.62
C GLY A 135 1.75 -0.80 -21.60
N GLY A 136 1.12 -0.62 -22.77
CA GLY A 136 -0.13 0.14 -22.89
C GLY A 136 -0.01 1.66 -22.81
N MET A 137 1.20 2.22 -22.75
CA MET A 137 1.42 3.67 -22.65
C MET A 137 1.70 4.29 -24.03
N THR A 138 0.88 5.26 -24.44
CA THR A 138 0.92 5.91 -25.74
C THR A 138 0.88 7.43 -25.64
N THR A 139 1.30 8.12 -26.70
CA THR A 139 1.13 9.58 -26.85
C THR A 139 -0.07 9.88 -27.77
N ASP A 140 -0.56 11.12 -27.76
CA ASP A 140 -1.65 11.59 -28.64
C ASP A 140 -2.91 10.69 -28.64
N TYR A 141 -3.40 10.31 -27.46
CA TYR A 141 -4.61 9.47 -27.31
C TYR A 141 -4.56 8.17 -28.13
N GLY A 142 -3.43 7.46 -28.09
CA GLY A 142 -3.24 6.19 -28.81
C GLY A 142 -2.77 6.32 -30.26
N LYS A 143 -2.57 7.53 -30.78
CA LYS A 143 -2.18 7.78 -32.18
C LYS A 143 -0.69 8.03 -32.36
N GLY A 144 0.00 8.42 -31.30
CA GLY A 144 1.43 8.71 -31.31
C GLY A 144 2.29 7.48 -30.95
N PRO A 145 3.63 7.64 -30.93
CA PRO A 145 4.54 6.58 -30.51
C PRO A 145 4.32 6.16 -29.04
N PRO A 146 4.91 5.02 -28.61
CA PRO A 146 4.93 4.61 -27.21
C PRO A 146 5.46 5.73 -26.30
N ALA A 147 4.75 5.99 -25.21
CA ALA A 147 5.15 6.99 -24.24
C ALA A 147 6.20 6.45 -23.26
N GLN A 148 7.12 7.32 -22.87
CA GLN A 148 8.15 7.03 -21.86
C GLN A 148 7.82 7.76 -20.57
N ARG A 149 6.86 7.22 -19.80
CA ARG A 149 6.34 7.88 -18.59
C ARG A 149 6.50 7.11 -17.29
N THR A 150 7.15 5.95 -17.33
CA THR A 150 7.41 5.15 -16.13
C THR A 150 8.71 5.60 -15.48
N CYS A 151 8.61 6.36 -14.40
CA CYS A 151 9.73 6.84 -13.60
C CYS A 151 10.34 5.66 -12.83
N ALA A 152 11.64 5.45 -12.94
CA ALA A 152 12.29 4.24 -12.44
C ALA A 152 13.54 4.54 -11.60
N ALA A 153 13.77 3.71 -10.58
CA ALA A 153 15.05 3.59 -9.88
C ALA A 153 15.68 2.26 -10.26
N ALA A 154 16.35 2.25 -11.41
CA ALA A 154 16.73 1.03 -12.13
C ALA A 154 15.53 0.05 -12.23
N ASP A 155 15.70 -1.18 -11.76
CA ASP A 155 14.71 -2.24 -11.67
C ASP A 155 14.22 -2.48 -10.23
N ARG A 156 14.41 -1.51 -9.31
CA ARG A 156 14.13 -1.65 -7.87
C ARG A 156 13.31 -0.49 -7.32
N THR A 157 12.41 0.05 -8.12
CA THR A 157 11.65 1.26 -7.77
C THR A 157 10.80 1.06 -6.51
N GLY A 158 10.18 -0.10 -6.33
CA GLY A 158 9.43 -0.45 -5.13
C GLY A 158 10.27 -0.47 -3.87
N HIS A 159 11.48 -1.06 -3.94
CA HIS A 159 12.44 -1.05 -2.84
C HIS A 159 12.84 0.38 -2.46
N ALA A 160 13.24 1.18 -3.45
CA ALA A 160 13.62 2.59 -3.27
C ALA A 160 12.49 3.42 -2.64
N MET A 161 11.26 3.28 -3.16
CA MET A 161 10.09 3.98 -2.64
C MET A 161 9.75 3.56 -1.21
N LEU A 162 9.70 2.25 -0.93
CA LEU A 162 9.27 1.76 0.38
C LEU A 162 10.26 2.14 1.50
N HIS A 163 11.56 2.03 1.23
CA HIS A 163 12.58 2.46 2.20
C HIS A 163 12.52 3.98 2.44
N THR A 164 12.32 4.78 1.39
CA THR A 164 12.19 6.24 1.53
C THR A 164 10.95 6.60 2.33
N LEU A 165 9.79 6.01 2.01
CA LEU A 165 8.53 6.24 2.73
C LEU A 165 8.63 5.85 4.20
N TYR A 166 9.28 4.72 4.50
CA TYR A 166 9.51 4.31 5.88
C TYR A 166 10.41 5.31 6.61
N GLY A 167 11.50 5.76 5.98
CA GLY A 167 12.37 6.80 6.52
C GLY A 167 11.65 8.12 6.78
N GLN A 168 10.74 8.54 5.88
CA GLN A 168 9.91 9.73 6.10
C GLN A 168 8.91 9.54 7.25
N ALA A 169 8.26 8.39 7.33
CA ALA A 169 7.31 8.11 8.41
C ALA A 169 7.99 8.14 9.79
N LEU A 170 9.25 7.69 9.90
CA LEU A 170 10.05 7.77 11.12
C LEU A 170 10.43 9.20 11.56
N ARG A 171 10.30 10.20 10.67
CA ARG A 171 10.54 11.61 11.03
C ARG A 171 9.37 12.25 11.78
N HIS A 172 8.26 11.53 11.88
CA HIS A 172 7.03 11.98 12.53
C HIS A 172 6.74 11.12 13.76
N ASP A 173 5.94 11.65 14.68
CA ASP A 173 5.49 10.95 15.90
C ASP A 173 4.42 9.86 15.62
N THR A 174 4.64 9.06 14.58
CA THR A 174 3.77 7.90 14.29
C THR A 174 4.17 6.73 15.18
N GLU A 175 3.18 6.15 15.84
CA GLU A 175 3.37 4.94 16.64
C GLU A 175 3.21 3.69 15.76
N PHE A 176 4.30 2.92 15.61
CA PHE A 176 4.31 1.67 14.85
C PHE A 176 4.07 0.47 15.76
N PHE A 177 3.04 -0.29 15.42
CA PHE A 177 2.70 -1.59 16.04
C PHE A 177 3.12 -2.68 15.05
N VAL A 178 4.41 -3.03 15.10
CA VAL A 178 5.06 -3.97 14.19
C VAL A 178 4.86 -5.41 14.66
N GLU A 179 4.59 -6.30 13.71
CA GLU A 179 4.24 -7.71 13.95
C GLU A 179 2.96 -7.86 14.79
N TYR A 180 1.97 -7.04 14.45
CA TYR A 180 0.59 -7.14 14.90
C TYR A 180 -0.28 -7.60 13.74
N PHE A 181 -0.99 -8.70 13.93
CA PHE A 181 -1.94 -9.23 12.96
C PHE A 181 -3.34 -8.69 13.26
N ALA A 182 -3.86 -7.83 12.39
CA ALA A 182 -5.24 -7.35 12.49
C ALA A 182 -6.22 -8.50 12.18
N ILE A 183 -7.13 -8.79 13.11
CA ILE A 183 -8.08 -9.90 13.02
C ILE A 183 -9.38 -9.41 12.41
N ASP A 184 -9.98 -8.35 12.98
CA ASP A 184 -11.29 -7.84 12.57
C ASP A 184 -11.45 -6.34 12.82
N LEU A 185 -12.38 -5.73 12.09
CA LEU A 185 -12.87 -4.39 12.35
C LEU A 185 -13.75 -4.36 13.61
N ILE A 186 -13.67 -3.28 14.37
CA ILE A 186 -14.60 -2.99 15.45
C ILE A 186 -15.69 -2.09 14.87
N THR A 187 -16.95 -2.52 14.91
CA THR A 187 -18.11 -1.72 14.45
C THR A 187 -19.02 -1.36 15.62
N ASP A 188 -19.71 -0.23 15.52
CA ASP A 188 -20.81 0.12 16.42
C ASP A 188 -22.17 -0.45 15.94
N ALA A 189 -23.24 -0.18 16.69
CA ALA A 189 -24.57 -0.69 16.41
C ALA A 189 -25.16 -0.12 15.10
N GLU A 190 -24.68 1.06 14.69
CA GLU A 190 -25.06 1.75 13.46
C GLU A 190 -24.22 1.28 12.24
N GLY A 191 -23.24 0.39 12.46
CA GLY A 191 -22.37 -0.16 11.42
C GLY A 191 -21.15 0.69 11.09
N ALA A 192 -20.89 1.78 11.83
CA ALA A 192 -19.70 2.58 11.64
C ALA A 192 -18.46 1.89 12.22
N VAL A 193 -17.35 1.94 11.48
CA VAL A 193 -16.07 1.39 11.94
C VAL A 193 -15.46 2.29 13.01
N ARG A 194 -15.10 1.70 14.15
CA ARG A 194 -14.54 2.36 15.35
C ARG A 194 -13.14 1.89 15.71
N GLY A 195 -12.52 1.09 14.85
CA GLY A 195 -11.18 0.58 15.10
C GLY A 195 -10.92 -0.82 14.59
N VAL A 196 -9.91 -1.47 15.16
CA VAL A 196 -9.52 -2.86 14.87
C VAL A 196 -9.11 -3.63 16.12
N VAL A 197 -9.33 -4.93 16.09
CA VAL A 197 -8.75 -5.88 17.04
C VAL A 197 -7.57 -6.60 16.40
N CYS A 198 -6.47 -6.75 17.14
CA CYS A 198 -5.23 -7.32 16.65
C CYS A 198 -4.66 -8.36 17.62
N LEU A 199 -3.97 -9.35 17.08
CA LEU A 199 -3.08 -10.25 17.81
C LEU A 199 -1.66 -9.72 17.70
N LYS A 200 -0.99 -9.53 18.83
CA LYS A 200 0.45 -9.26 18.87
C LYS A 200 1.20 -10.58 18.70
N LEU A 201 2.04 -10.70 17.68
CA LEU A 201 2.58 -12.00 17.25
C LEU A 201 3.71 -12.53 18.15
N ASP A 202 4.42 -11.66 18.87
CA ASP A 202 5.57 -12.05 19.70
C ASP A 202 5.15 -12.63 21.07
N ASP A 203 4.04 -12.16 21.66
CA ASP A 203 3.58 -12.53 23.00
C ASP A 203 2.14 -13.06 23.06
N GLY A 204 1.41 -13.02 21.95
CA GLY A 204 0.05 -13.57 21.85
C GLY A 204 -1.04 -12.73 22.51
N THR A 205 -0.74 -11.51 22.97
CA THR A 205 -1.73 -10.62 23.58
C THR A 205 -2.70 -10.04 22.55
N ILE A 206 -3.93 -9.73 23.00
CA ILE A 206 -4.96 -9.14 22.15
C ILE A 206 -4.99 -7.63 22.38
N HIS A 207 -4.99 -6.86 21.30
CA HIS A 207 -5.00 -5.41 21.32
C HIS A 207 -6.24 -4.87 20.62
N ARG A 208 -6.89 -3.86 21.19
CA ARG A 208 -7.97 -3.12 20.55
C ARG A 208 -7.52 -1.69 20.29
N PHE A 209 -7.51 -1.29 19.03
CA PHE A 209 -7.20 0.06 18.61
C PHE A 209 -8.49 0.79 18.31
N ARG A 210 -8.90 1.70 19.19
CA ARG A 210 -10.05 2.58 18.97
C ARG A 210 -9.61 3.81 18.20
N ALA A 211 -10.31 4.15 17.12
CA ALA A 211 -10.03 5.34 16.34
C ALA A 211 -11.30 5.94 15.72
N ALA A 212 -11.26 7.23 15.42
CA ALA A 212 -12.33 7.90 14.68
C ALA A 212 -12.29 7.51 13.19
N LEU A 213 -11.10 7.23 12.66
CA LEU A 213 -10.86 6.78 11.29
C LEU A 213 -10.02 5.50 11.26
N THR A 214 -10.41 4.54 10.43
CA THR A 214 -9.64 3.32 10.15
C THR A 214 -9.32 3.25 8.67
N ILE A 215 -8.04 3.16 8.32
CA ILE A 215 -7.56 3.03 6.94
C ILE A 215 -7.05 1.61 6.72
N LEU A 216 -7.67 0.86 5.81
CA LEU A 216 -7.18 -0.45 5.38
C LEU A 216 -6.21 -0.28 4.20
N ALA A 217 -4.94 -0.59 4.42
CA ALA A 217 -3.86 -0.55 3.43
C ALA A 217 -3.11 -1.91 3.38
N THR A 218 -3.87 -3.01 3.41
CA THR A 218 -3.38 -4.38 3.70
C THR A 218 -2.78 -5.13 2.51
N GLY A 219 -2.76 -4.52 1.32
CA GLY A 219 -2.32 -5.18 0.08
C GLY A 219 -3.35 -6.16 -0.50
N GLY A 220 -2.93 -6.91 -1.52
CA GLY A 220 -3.80 -7.82 -2.29
C GLY A 220 -3.85 -9.26 -1.75
N TYR A 221 -4.41 -10.15 -2.57
CA TYR A 221 -4.74 -11.54 -2.24
C TYR A 221 -4.15 -12.59 -3.21
N GLY A 222 -3.03 -12.28 -3.87
CA GLY A 222 -2.46 -13.18 -4.88
C GLY A 222 -2.12 -14.59 -4.39
N ARG A 223 -2.00 -14.81 -3.08
CA ARG A 223 -1.82 -16.15 -2.48
C ARG A 223 -3.08 -17.01 -2.43
N ALA A 224 -4.20 -16.53 -2.98
CA ALA A 224 -5.33 -17.38 -3.34
C ALA A 224 -5.01 -18.33 -4.51
N TYR A 225 -3.96 -18.05 -5.29
CA TYR A 225 -3.54 -18.84 -6.44
C TYR A 225 -2.32 -19.71 -6.14
N LEU A 226 -2.23 -20.87 -6.82
CA LEU A 226 -1.14 -21.83 -6.65
C LEU A 226 0.22 -21.23 -7.00
N SER A 227 0.30 -20.51 -8.12
CA SER A 227 1.49 -19.80 -8.58
C SER A 227 1.19 -18.31 -8.68
N ALA A 228 1.99 -17.49 -8.01
CA ALA A 228 1.84 -16.05 -7.98
C ALA A 228 3.18 -15.36 -7.73
N THR A 229 3.36 -14.17 -8.31
CA THR A 229 4.49 -13.25 -8.02
C THR A 229 4.39 -12.63 -6.62
N SER A 230 3.20 -12.69 -6.03
CA SER A 230 2.88 -12.13 -4.72
C SER A 230 3.70 -12.77 -3.60
N ALA A 231 4.14 -11.96 -2.63
CA ALA A 231 4.74 -12.48 -1.40
C ALA A 231 3.78 -13.44 -0.67
N HIS A 232 4.32 -14.33 0.17
CA HIS A 232 3.52 -15.24 1.01
C HIS A 232 2.54 -14.52 1.94
N THR A 233 2.77 -13.23 2.18
CA THR A 233 1.98 -12.38 3.07
C THR A 233 0.81 -11.67 2.35
N CYS A 234 0.66 -11.81 1.03
CA CYS A 234 -0.46 -11.23 0.26
C CYS A 234 -1.70 -12.12 0.31
N THR A 235 -2.38 -12.11 1.46
CA THR A 235 -3.44 -13.06 1.85
C THR A 235 -4.85 -12.48 1.89
N GLY A 236 -5.04 -11.21 1.50
CA GLY A 236 -6.38 -10.60 1.42
C GLY A 236 -7.02 -10.24 2.76
N ASP A 237 -6.24 -10.12 3.84
CA ASP A 237 -6.77 -9.97 5.20
C ASP A 237 -7.74 -8.79 5.36
N GLY A 238 -7.43 -7.62 4.80
CA GLY A 238 -8.30 -6.44 4.91
C GLY A 238 -9.63 -6.59 4.19
N GLY A 239 -9.63 -7.22 3.00
CA GLY A 239 -10.86 -7.55 2.29
C GLY A 239 -11.71 -8.55 3.08
N ALA A 240 -11.06 -9.54 3.72
CA ALA A 240 -11.75 -10.49 4.59
C ALA A 240 -12.34 -9.83 5.85
N MET A 241 -11.63 -8.87 6.46
CA MET A 241 -12.15 -8.06 7.57
C MET A 241 -13.38 -7.24 7.16
N ALA A 242 -13.33 -6.61 5.97
CA ALA A 242 -14.47 -5.87 5.44
C ALA A 242 -15.70 -6.76 5.22
N LEU A 243 -15.51 -7.94 4.59
CA LEU A 243 -16.60 -8.92 4.39
C LEU A 243 -17.21 -9.39 5.71
N ARG A 244 -16.39 -9.72 6.72
CA ARG A 244 -16.90 -10.14 8.04
C ARG A 244 -17.63 -9.03 8.77
N ALA A 245 -17.30 -7.76 8.50
CA ALA A 245 -18.03 -6.59 8.98
C ALA A 245 -19.31 -6.29 8.17
N GLY A 246 -19.65 -7.10 7.16
CA GLY A 246 -20.84 -6.91 6.32
C GLY A 246 -20.67 -5.86 5.22
N LEU A 247 -19.45 -5.42 4.94
CA LEU A 247 -19.15 -4.46 3.86
C LEU A 247 -18.90 -5.20 2.54
N PRO A 248 -19.38 -4.68 1.40
CA PRO A 248 -19.14 -5.30 0.10
C PRO A 248 -17.68 -5.12 -0.35
N LEU A 249 -17.22 -6.07 -1.15
CA LEU A 249 -16.04 -5.91 -2.01
C LEU A 249 -16.52 -5.73 -3.46
N GLN A 250 -15.65 -5.19 -4.32
CA GLN A 250 -15.98 -4.88 -5.70
C GLN A 250 -14.95 -5.51 -6.65
N ASP A 251 -15.40 -5.95 -7.83
CA ASP A 251 -14.59 -6.40 -8.97
C ASP A 251 -13.58 -7.52 -8.64
N MET A 252 -13.93 -8.40 -7.69
CA MET A 252 -13.03 -9.45 -7.17
C MET A 252 -12.71 -10.55 -8.20
N GLU A 253 -13.50 -10.66 -9.26
CA GLU A 253 -13.27 -11.56 -10.40
C GLU A 253 -12.12 -11.09 -11.33
N PHE A 254 -11.74 -9.81 -11.28
CA PHE A 254 -10.71 -9.23 -12.15
C PHE A 254 -9.32 -9.45 -11.58
N VAL A 255 -8.72 -10.61 -11.86
CA VAL A 255 -7.36 -10.95 -11.44
C VAL A 255 -6.35 -10.76 -12.56
N GLN A 256 -5.36 -9.89 -12.34
CA GLN A 256 -4.29 -9.64 -13.31
C GLN A 256 -3.23 -10.76 -13.28
N PHE A 257 -2.99 -11.37 -14.43
CA PHE A 257 -1.89 -12.30 -14.66
C PHE A 257 -0.74 -11.56 -15.35
N HIS A 258 0.36 -11.33 -14.63
CA HIS A 258 1.53 -10.68 -15.23
C HIS A 258 2.14 -11.61 -16.31
N PRO A 259 2.46 -11.12 -17.52
CA PRO A 259 2.91 -11.98 -18.62
C PRO A 259 4.20 -12.76 -18.35
N THR A 260 5.12 -12.18 -17.57
CA THR A 260 6.51 -12.68 -17.39
C THR A 260 6.82 -13.11 -15.95
N GLY A 261 6.01 -13.99 -15.38
CA GLY A 261 6.43 -14.76 -14.19
C GLY A 261 7.43 -15.86 -14.58
N ILE A 262 8.56 -15.97 -13.87
CA ILE A 262 9.58 -16.99 -14.16
C ILE A 262 8.98 -18.39 -13.99
N TYR A 263 9.19 -19.25 -14.99
CA TYR A 263 8.73 -20.64 -14.97
C TYR A 263 9.22 -21.39 -13.72
N GLY A 264 8.33 -22.16 -13.10
CA GLY A 264 8.58 -22.90 -11.86
C GLY A 264 8.56 -22.01 -10.61
N ALA A 265 9.40 -20.98 -10.54
CA ALA A 265 9.56 -20.16 -9.34
C ALA A 265 8.45 -19.11 -9.13
N GLY A 266 7.84 -18.59 -10.20
CA GLY A 266 6.82 -17.55 -10.15
C GLY A 266 7.34 -16.13 -9.87
N CYS A 267 8.65 -15.94 -9.72
CA CYS A 267 9.25 -14.61 -9.50
C CYS A 267 9.00 -13.66 -10.68
N LEU A 268 8.67 -12.40 -10.38
CA LEU A 268 8.50 -11.37 -11.40
C LEU A 268 9.84 -10.99 -12.02
N ILE A 269 9.87 -10.85 -13.34
CA ILE A 269 10.92 -10.17 -14.09
C ILE A 269 10.31 -9.09 -15.00
N THR A 270 10.86 -7.87 -14.95
CA THR A 270 10.45 -6.73 -15.78
C THR A 270 11.60 -6.17 -16.60
#